data_AF-A0A1F2R1L2-F1
#
_entry.id   AF-A0A1F2R1L2-F1
#
_cell.length_a   1.000
_cell.length_b   1.000
_cell.length_c   1.000
_cell.angle_alpha   90.00
_cell.angle_beta   90.00
_cell.angle_gamma   90.00
#
_symmetry.space_group_name_H-M   'P 1'
#
loop_
_entity.id
_entity.type
_entity.pdbx_description
1 polymer ?
#
loop_
_entity_poly.entity_id
_entity_poly.type
_entity_poly.pdbx_seq_one_letter_code
_entity_poly.pdbx_strand_id
1 'polypeptide(L)' 'MSALLSILSSLLVGLVLVLVPWTPLWESNWLLPPHLAVRGLLLSSFTRGAVSGLGIVNVLLALHDARQHLFHASHRR' A
#
# COMPACT_ATOMS: atom_id res chain seq x y z
N MET A 1 5.52 -14.92 -16.31
CA MET A 1 5.88 -13.50 -16.15
C MET A 1 4.87 -12.67 -15.36
N SER A 2 3.60 -13.08 -15.23
CA SER A 2 2.57 -12.33 -14.49
C SER A 2 2.80 -12.27 -12.98
N ALA A 3 3.24 -13.35 -12.33
CA ALA A 3 3.37 -13.40 -10.87
C ALA A 3 4.35 -12.38 -10.28
N LEU A 4 5.52 -12.20 -10.93
CA LEU A 4 6.51 -11.22 -10.47
C LEU A 4 5.98 -9.79 -10.56
N LEU A 5 5.21 -9.48 -11.62
CA LEU A 5 4.55 -8.19 -11.78
C LEU A 5 3.48 -7.95 -10.71
N SER A 6 2.68 -8.98 -10.39
CA SER A 6 1.67 -8.90 -9.33
C SER A 6 2.31 -8.65 -7.96
N ILE A 7 3.40 -9.37 -7.63
CA ILE A 7 4.14 -9.20 -6.38
C ILE A 7 4.71 -7.77 -6.29
N LEU A 8 5.40 -7.32 -7.34
CA LEU A 8 6.01 -5.99 -7.36
C LEU A 8 4.97 -4.87 -7.29
N SER A 9 3.86 -5.02 -8.02
CA SER A 9 2.74 -4.08 -7.98
C SER A 9 2.11 -4.01 -6.60
N SER A 10 1.81 -5.16 -5.98
CA SER A 10 1.25 -5.23 -4.63
C SER A 10 2.18 -4.61 -3.59
N LEU A 11 3.48 -4.88 -3.69
CA LEU A 11 4.51 -4.29 -2.83
C LEU A 11 4.58 -2.77 -3.00
N LEU A 12 4.62 -2.28 -4.24
CA LEU A 12 4.70 -0.85 -4.55
C LEU A 12 3.45 -0.12 -4.04
N VAL A 13 2.27 -0.64 -4.33
CA VAL A 13 0.99 -0.10 -3.85
C VAL A 13 0.96 -0.11 -2.32
N GLY A 14 1.38 -1.21 -1.70
CA GLY A 14 1.47 -1.32 -0.25
C GLY A 14 2.37 -0.25 0.36
N LEU A 15 3.57 -0.06 -0.19
CA LEU A 15 4.53 0.95 0.28
C LEU A 15 3.99 2.38 0.12
N VAL A 16 3.36 2.67 -1.02
CA VAL A 16 2.71 3.96 -1.27
C VAL A 16 1.61 4.22 -0.24
N LEU A 17 0.73 3.25 0.03
CA LEU A 17 -0.33 3.38 1.03
C LEU A 17 0.21 3.51 2.46
N VAL A 18 1.35 2.90 2.77
CA VAL A 18 2.00 3.07 4.08
C VAL A 18 2.59 4.47 4.20
N LEU A 19 3.35 4.94 3.22
CA LEU A 19 4.17 6.15 3.34
C LEU A 19 3.38 7.44 3.05
N VAL A 20 2.61 7.47 1.97
CA VAL A 20 1.97 8.70 1.48
C VAL A 20 1.14 9.42 2.56
N PRO A 21 0.30 8.74 3.39
CA PRO A 21 -0.52 9.41 4.41
C PRO A 21 0.27 10.24 5.45
N TRP A 22 1.56 9.96 5.62
CA TRP A 22 2.45 10.62 6.58
C TRP A 22 3.36 11.66 5.94
N THR A 23 3.19 11.91 4.64
CA THR A 23 3.93 12.93 3.90
C THR A 23 3.05 14.14 3.62
N PRO A 24 3.65 15.33 3.37
CA PRO A 24 2.89 16.52 2.97
C PRO A 24 2.03 16.29 1.71
N LEU A 25 2.44 15.33 0.85
CA LEU A 25 1.69 14.95 -0.34
C LEU A 25 0.24 14.56 -0.03
N TRP A 26 -0.02 13.93 1.13
CA TRP A 26 -1.39 13.56 1.55
C TRP A 26 -2.28 14.79 1.78
N GLU A 27 -1.72 15.83 2.39
CA GLU A 27 -2.43 17.03 2.83
C GLU A 27 -2.57 18.09 1.74
N SER A 28 -1.62 18.12 0.81
CA SER A 28 -1.57 19.03 -0.34
C SER A 28 -2.12 18.40 -1.62
N ASN A 29 -2.94 17.36 -1.51
CA ASN A 29 -3.51 16.66 -2.65
C ASN A 29 -4.61 17.48 -3.34
N TRP A 30 -4.50 17.62 -4.66
CA TRP A 30 -5.55 18.22 -5.50
C TRP A 30 -6.86 17.41 -5.49
N LEU A 31 -6.76 16.11 -5.18
CA LEU A 31 -7.89 15.19 -5.04
C LEU A 31 -8.68 15.37 -3.74
N LEU A 32 -8.21 16.21 -2.80
CA LEU A 32 -8.94 16.46 -1.57
C LEU A 32 -10.25 17.20 -1.88
N PRO A 33 -11.39 16.71 -1.37
CA PRO A 33 -12.66 17.36 -1.61
C PRO A 33 -12.69 18.75 -0.95
N PRO A 34 -13.33 19.74 -1.60
CA PRO A 34 -13.44 21.11 -1.05
C PRO A 34 -14.32 21.17 0.20
N HIS A 35 -15.12 20.13 0.47
CA HIS A 35 -16.00 20.08 1.64
C HIS A 35 -15.21 19.83 2.94
N LEU A 36 -15.26 20.81 3.85
CA LEU A 36 -14.49 20.84 5.11
C LEU A 36 -14.66 19.58 5.98
N ALA A 37 -15.87 19.03 6.07
CA ALA A 37 -16.14 17.85 6.90
C ALA A 37 -15.45 16.59 6.35
N VAL A 38 -15.60 16.31 5.05
CA VAL A 38 -14.97 15.14 4.41
C VAL A 38 -13.45 15.31 4.39
N ARG A 39 -12.96 16.54 4.16
CA ARG A 39 -11.53 16.85 4.26
C ARG A 39 -10.99 16.59 5.67
N GLY A 40 -11.70 17.00 6.71
CA GLY A 40 -11.33 16.71 8.11
C GLY A 40 -11.25 15.21 8.40
N LEU A 41 -12.22 14.44 7.91
CA LEU A 41 -12.21 12.97 8.03
C LEU A 41 -11.02 12.34 7.29
N LEU A 42 -10.73 12.74 6.05
CA LEU A 42 -9.63 12.20 5.25
C LEU A 42 -8.24 12.54 5.82
N LEU A 43 -8.11 13.71 6.45
CA LEU A 43 -6.85 14.15 7.06
C LEU A 43 -6.66 13.65 8.49
N SER A 44 -7.70 13.08 9.10
CA SER A 44 -7.65 12.55 10.46
C SER A 44 -6.63 11.42 10.62
N SER A 45 -6.03 11.31 11.81
CA SER A 45 -5.09 10.22 12.14
C SER A 45 -5.73 8.84 12.02
N PHE A 46 -7.04 8.73 12.20
CA PHE A 46 -7.78 7.48 12.02
C PHE A 46 -7.72 7.02 10.55
N THR A 47 -8.05 7.90 9.60
CA THR A 47 -8.01 7.56 8.17
C THR A 47 -6.59 7.26 7.71
N ARG A 48 -5.59 8.03 8.16
CA ARG A 48 -4.18 7.74 7.86
C ARG A 48 -3.78 6.35 8.35
N GLY A 49 -4.15 6.01 9.58
CA GLY A 49 -3.92 4.68 10.16
C GLY A 49 -4.61 3.56 9.37
N ALA A 50 -5.86 3.76 8.95
CA ALA A 50 -6.60 2.79 8.14
C ALA A 50 -5.94 2.57 6.76
N VAL A 51 -5.54 3.65 6.08
CA VAL A 51 -4.85 3.59 4.78
C VAL A 51 -3.49 2.89 4.92
N SER A 52 -2.71 3.24 5.95
CA SER A 52 -1.43 2.56 6.21
C SER A 52 -1.61 1.09 6.60
N GLY A 53 -2.66 0.76 7.37
CA GLY A 53 -2.99 -0.63 7.71
C GLY A 53 -3.29 -1.47 6.47
N LEU A 54 -4.08 -0.93 5.53
CA LEU A 54 -4.29 -1.55 4.22
C LEU A 54 -2.98 -1.72 3.44
N GLY A 55 -2.10 -0.71 3.47
CA GLY A 55 -0.78 -0.79 2.86
C GLY A 55 0.08 -1.91 3.42
N ILE A 56 0.10 -2.09 4.74
CA ILE A 56 0.80 -3.19 5.41
C ILE A 56 0.26 -4.55 4.94
N VAL A 57 -1.06 -4.70 4.85
CA VAL A 57 -1.68 -5.95 4.34
C VAL A 57 -1.19 -6.27 2.93
N ASN A 58 -1.12 -5.28 2.04
CA ASN A 58 -0.57 -5.46 0.69
C ASN A 58 0.90 -5.89 0.68
N VAL A 59 1.73 -5.27 1.53
CA VAL A 59 3.15 -5.67 1.67
C VAL A 59 3.28 -7.11 2.17
N LEU A 60 2.45 -7.51 3.14
CA LEU A 60 2.45 -8.88 3.67
C LEU A 60 2.02 -9.90 2.61
N LEU A 61 0.98 -9.59 1.82
CA LEU A 61 0.56 -10.40 0.68
C LEU A 61 1.69 -10.55 -0.35
N ALA A 62 2.33 -9.45 -0.74
CA ALA A 62 3.45 -9.49 -1.67
C ALA A 62 4.61 -10.34 -1.13
N LEU A 63 4.92 -10.25 0.17
CA LEU A 63 5.96 -11.06 0.80
C LEU A 63 5.60 -12.55 0.88
N HIS A 64 4.33 -12.86 1.15
CA HIS A 64 3.84 -14.24 1.14
C HIS A 64 3.97 -14.86 -0.26
N ASP A 65 3.50 -14.15 -1.28
CA ASP A 65 3.58 -14.59 -2.67
C ASP A 65 5.04 -14.73 -3.14
N ALA A 66 5.90 -13.77 -2.77
CA ALA A 66 7.33 -13.84 -3.07
C ALA A 66 7.99 -15.08 -2.46
N ARG A 67 7.68 -15.39 -1.19
CA ARG A 67 8.18 -16.59 -0.52
C ARG A 67 7.76 -17.86 -1.25
N GLN A 68 6.47 -18.01 -1.55
CA GLN A 68 5.93 -19.19 -2.27
C GLN A 68 6.65 -19.40 -3.61
N HIS A 69 6.83 -18.33 -4.39
CA HIS A 69 7.51 -18.41 -5.68
C HIS A 69 9.01 -18.73 -5.55
N LEU A 70 9.69 -18.21 -4.52
CA LEU A 70 11.09 -18.50 -4.26
C LEU A 70 11.29 -19.98 -3.85
N PHE A 71 10.40 -20.52 -3.01
CA PHE A 71 10.44 -21.93 -2.61
C PHE A 71 10.17 -22.88 -3.79
N HIS A 72 9.27 -22.53 -4.71
CA HIS A 72 9.04 -23.33 -5.92
C HIS A 72 10.21 -23.27 -6.91
N ALA A 73 10.95 -22.17 -6.98
CA ALA A 73 12.16 -22.09 -7.79
C ALA A 73 13.32 -22.94 -7.22
N SER A 74 13.35 -23.15 -5.90
CA SER A 74 14.41 -23.92 -5.21
C SER A 74 14.33 -25.42 -5.43
N HIS A 75 13.17 -25.98 -5.74
CA HIS A 75 12.95 -27.44 -5.86
C HIS A 75 13.17 -28.00 -7.29
N ARG A 76 13.58 -27.15 -8.24
CA ARG A 76 13.93 -27.53 -9.62
C ARG A 76 15.44 -27.68 -9.87
N ARG A 77 16.26 -27.70 -8.81
CA ARG A 77 17.70 -27.99 -8.88
C ARG A 77 17.99 -29.36 -8.31
#